data_AF-A0A1M4ZAL3-F1
#
_entry.id   AF-A0A1M4ZAL3-F1
#
_cell.length_a   1.000
_cell.length_b   1.000
_cell.length_c   1.000
_cell.angle_alpha   90.00
_cell.angle_beta   90.00
_cell.angle_gamma   90.00
#
_symmetry.space_group_name_H-M   'P 1'
#
loop_
_entity.id
_entity.type
_entity.pdbx_description
1 polymer ?
#
loop_
_entity_poly.entity_id
_entity_poly.type
_entity_poly.pdbx_seq_one_letter_code
_entity_poly.pdbx_strand_id
1 'polypeptide(L)'
;MTDLQYQYSGVSTYTQVKGVNSLVLAHQTEIEAVNNIPCFFWGTLTDPYVTAKCWSTIAKVVRSSFGPIPPSLRDPIVSAGTERIRFEGFSSCNGVYVRLDMKPESIDGEFLANGTTNVDFNEPMLNALNSIQKNEKVTLAVGQQDVQVITAKAKITEKKVTLPMRWIKGLTSVQLYLADMDLKFELNKIQTIQLFQTLPKGAVKGDFFITKRAGKFMFSTLMTTDAVRIGGIHRLRLLDGVLAISEKIFIYESTDKQTCAIVCEFGKMQLMMAFSPDAYRGFSGEGKALEQMTENVPVEWVYGLNSLLKSNETFDPTLLSIEHDIDFGTMDQLTSSLSSIGLLGYDLMGRHHFYRQLPFKTERILSLNPRLKNAKKLIDNEDVQIIRREEGYIEATVKGTGVQHKVVMDQQGDRCTCEWFTAYQGKRGICKHILALKMII
;
A
#
# COMPACT_ATOMS: atom_id res chain seq x y z
N MET A 1 52.79 10.15 -21.51
CA MET A 1 51.45 10.62 -21.13
C MET A 1 50.49 9.60 -21.66
N THR A 2 49.80 8.89 -20.79
CA THR A 2 48.70 8.01 -21.15
C THR A 2 47.47 8.88 -21.26
N ASP A 3 47.03 9.15 -22.47
CA ASP A 3 45.80 9.92 -22.69
C ASP A 3 44.60 9.06 -22.25
N LEU A 4 43.75 9.59 -21.37
CA LEU A 4 42.52 8.96 -20.93
C LEU A 4 41.41 9.32 -21.92
N GLN A 5 40.87 8.31 -22.62
CA GLN A 5 39.76 8.50 -23.55
C GLN A 5 38.43 8.29 -22.80
N TYR A 6 37.68 9.38 -22.59
CA TYR A 6 36.36 9.37 -21.96
C TYR A 6 35.27 9.08 -23.01
N GLN A 7 34.50 8.01 -22.81
CA GLN A 7 33.27 7.66 -23.54
C GLN A 7 32.03 7.98 -22.70
N TYR A 8 31.32 9.03 -23.10
CA TYR A 8 30.04 9.40 -22.55
C TYR A 8 28.91 8.56 -23.19
N SER A 9 27.98 8.05 -22.39
CA SER A 9 26.87 7.19 -22.84
C SER A 9 25.75 7.92 -23.60
N GLY A 10 25.80 9.25 -23.63
CA GLY A 10 24.87 10.12 -24.35
C GLY A 10 25.46 11.51 -24.55
N VAL A 11 24.74 12.37 -25.28
CA VAL A 11 25.11 13.78 -25.45
C VAL A 11 24.40 14.64 -24.42
N SER A 12 25.06 15.70 -23.94
CA SER A 12 24.41 16.70 -23.10
C SER A 12 23.25 17.34 -23.86
N THR A 13 22.09 17.46 -23.24
CA THR A 13 20.91 18.07 -23.86
C THR A 13 20.53 19.34 -23.12
N TYR A 14 20.21 20.36 -23.89
CA TYR A 14 19.63 21.60 -23.40
C TYR A 14 18.22 21.71 -23.98
N THR A 15 17.23 21.93 -23.12
CA THR A 15 15.85 22.17 -23.54
C THR A 15 15.28 23.38 -22.83
N GLN A 16 14.53 24.18 -23.58
CA GLN A 16 13.85 25.37 -23.06
C GLN A 16 12.36 25.23 -23.33
N VAL A 17 11.57 25.05 -22.27
CA VAL A 17 10.11 24.91 -22.35
C VAL A 17 9.45 25.88 -21.38
N LYS A 18 8.55 26.74 -21.88
CA LYS A 18 7.80 27.75 -21.09
C LYS A 18 8.70 28.63 -20.19
N GLY A 19 9.89 29.00 -20.67
CA GLY A 19 10.83 29.85 -19.94
C GLY A 19 11.68 29.12 -18.89
N VAL A 20 11.52 27.81 -18.72
CA VAL A 20 12.39 26.98 -17.88
C VAL A 20 13.53 26.42 -18.73
N ASN A 21 14.76 26.65 -18.27
CA ASN A 21 15.98 26.12 -18.86
C ASN A 21 16.33 24.80 -18.17
N SER A 22 16.33 23.69 -18.91
CA SER A 22 16.87 22.40 -18.44
C SER A 22 18.17 22.09 -19.17
N LEU A 23 19.20 21.77 -18.41
CA LEU A 23 20.52 21.38 -18.91
C LEU A 23 20.88 20.03 -18.30
N VAL A 24 20.79 18.98 -19.12
CA VAL A 24 21.22 17.63 -18.76
C VAL A 24 22.62 17.43 -19.32
N LEU A 25 23.61 17.24 -18.46
CA LEU A 25 24.99 17.03 -18.86
C LEU A 25 25.30 15.53 -18.98
N ALA A 26 25.94 15.14 -20.08
CA ALA A 26 26.54 13.82 -20.19
C ALA A 26 27.62 13.66 -19.12
N HIS A 27 27.62 12.52 -18.42
CA HIS A 27 28.51 12.26 -17.29
C HIS A 27 29.26 10.94 -17.46
N GLN A 28 30.56 10.95 -17.15
CA GLN A 28 31.40 9.77 -17.01
C GLN A 28 32.46 10.08 -15.94
N THR A 29 32.65 9.18 -14.97
CA THR A 29 33.71 9.27 -13.95
C THR A 29 34.53 7.99 -13.88
N GLU A 30 35.72 8.01 -13.30
CA GLU A 30 36.50 6.78 -13.04
C GLU A 30 36.01 6.03 -11.78
N ILE A 31 35.06 6.62 -11.05
CA ILE A 31 34.42 5.99 -9.88
C ILE A 31 33.25 5.16 -10.40
N GLU A 32 33.43 3.84 -10.56
CA GLU A 32 32.37 2.91 -11.00
C GLU A 32 31.07 3.06 -10.19
N ALA A 33 31.18 3.42 -8.90
CA ALA A 33 30.02 3.64 -8.03
C ALA A 33 29.16 4.85 -8.43
N VAL A 34 29.66 5.81 -9.20
CA VAL A 34 28.90 6.97 -9.70
C VAL A 34 28.34 6.72 -11.10
N ASN A 35 28.99 5.85 -11.89
CA ASN A 35 28.51 5.48 -13.23
C ASN A 35 27.40 4.42 -13.24
N ASN A 36 27.26 3.63 -12.17
CA ASN A 36 26.31 2.51 -12.08
C ASN A 36 25.04 2.80 -11.27
N ILE A 37 24.70 4.06 -10.98
CA ILE A 37 23.47 4.40 -10.25
C ILE A 37 22.39 4.82 -11.25
N PRO A 38 21.39 3.98 -11.57
CA PRO A 38 20.13 4.49 -12.08
C PRO A 38 19.47 5.24 -10.91
N CYS A 39 19.82 6.51 -10.81
CA CYS A 39 19.15 7.47 -9.95
C CYS A 39 17.75 7.68 -10.53
N PHE A 40 16.71 7.51 -9.72
CA PHE A 40 15.34 7.80 -10.13
C PHE A 40 15.03 9.29 -9.97
N PHE A 41 15.49 9.90 -8.87
CA PHE A 41 15.23 11.30 -8.56
C PHE A 41 16.42 11.95 -7.86
N TRP A 42 16.73 13.20 -8.24
CA TRP A 42 17.66 14.07 -7.52
C TRP A 42 17.09 15.49 -7.41
N GLY A 43 16.97 16.01 -6.19
CA GLY A 43 16.41 17.34 -5.97
C GLY A 43 16.42 17.80 -4.54
N THR A 44 15.75 18.91 -4.28
CA THR A 44 15.60 19.52 -2.96
C THR A 44 14.16 19.48 -2.49
N LEU A 45 13.96 19.41 -1.18
CA LEU A 45 12.64 19.45 -0.57
C LEU A 45 12.17 20.90 -0.46
N THR A 46 10.92 21.17 -0.85
CA THR A 46 10.35 22.52 -0.72
C THR A 46 9.72 22.78 0.65
N ASP A 47 9.34 21.71 1.37
CA ASP A 47 8.95 21.76 2.79
C ASP A 47 9.68 20.67 3.60
N PRO A 48 10.97 20.89 3.91
CA PRO A 48 11.81 19.89 4.54
C PRO A 48 11.35 19.51 5.95
N TYR A 49 10.81 20.45 6.72
CA TYR A 49 10.35 20.16 8.08
C TYR A 49 9.09 19.29 8.11
N VAL A 50 8.07 19.61 7.30
CA VAL A 50 6.88 18.76 7.21
C VAL A 50 7.24 17.39 6.63
N THR A 51 8.12 17.35 5.62
CA THR A 51 8.61 16.09 5.04
C THR A 51 9.29 15.22 6.10
N ALA A 52 10.19 15.80 6.89
CA ALA A 52 10.88 15.09 7.96
C ALA A 52 9.91 14.54 9.02
N LYS A 53 8.87 15.29 9.41
CA LYS A 53 7.83 14.80 10.33
C LYS A 53 7.01 13.66 9.74
N CYS A 54 6.72 13.69 8.45
CA CYS A 54 6.03 12.61 7.77
C CYS A 54 6.92 11.35 7.68
N TRP A 55 8.20 11.50 7.33
CA TRP A 55 9.16 10.39 7.31
C TRP A 55 9.41 9.79 8.69
N SER A 56 9.54 10.61 9.74
CA SER A 56 9.62 10.11 11.13
C SER A 56 8.35 9.35 11.53
N THR A 57 7.18 9.78 11.05
CA THR A 57 5.92 9.05 11.25
C THR A 57 5.93 7.71 10.53
N ILE A 58 6.38 7.64 9.28
CA ILE A 58 6.55 6.37 8.54
C ILE A 58 7.50 5.44 9.30
N ALA A 59 8.64 5.94 9.74
CA ALA A 59 9.61 5.18 10.53
C ALA A 59 8.97 4.61 11.81
N LYS A 60 8.16 5.42 12.51
CA LYS A 60 7.41 4.99 13.69
C LYS A 60 6.42 3.87 13.37
N VAL A 61 5.73 3.94 12.22
CA VAL A 61 4.81 2.87 11.79
C VAL A 61 5.57 1.58 11.52
N VAL A 62 6.64 1.60 10.72
CA VAL A 62 7.35 0.36 10.34
C VAL A 62 7.95 -0.36 11.56
N ARG A 63 8.45 0.43 12.52
CA ARG A 63 8.99 -0.01 13.82
C ARG A 63 7.92 -0.34 14.86
N SER A 64 6.64 -0.23 14.54
CA SER A 64 5.57 -0.57 15.46
C SER A 64 5.10 -2.01 15.28
N SER A 65 4.56 -2.58 16.36
CA SER A 65 3.74 -3.77 16.30
C SER A 65 2.69 -3.71 17.40
N PHE A 66 1.47 -4.18 17.07
CA PHE A 66 0.32 -4.18 17.98
C PHE A 66 -0.26 -5.59 18.18
N GLY A 67 0.25 -6.56 17.43
CA GLY A 67 -0.13 -7.97 17.52
C GLY A 67 0.99 -8.81 18.15
N PRO A 68 0.87 -10.15 18.11
CA PRO A 68 1.83 -11.07 18.74
C PRO A 68 3.19 -11.17 18.04
N ILE A 69 3.45 -10.29 17.07
CA ILE A 69 4.67 -10.28 16.25
C ILE A 69 5.59 -9.21 16.83
N PRO A 70 6.85 -9.51 17.18
CA PRO A 70 7.76 -8.49 17.68
C PRO A 70 8.07 -7.46 16.58
N PRO A 71 8.29 -6.18 16.93
CA PRO A 71 8.77 -5.20 15.98
C PRO A 71 10.17 -5.56 15.48
N SER A 72 10.33 -5.68 14.17
CA SER A 72 11.63 -6.01 13.55
C SER A 72 11.84 -5.38 12.17
N LEU A 73 10.78 -4.84 11.56
CA LEU A 73 10.82 -4.33 10.19
C LEU A 73 11.06 -2.82 10.19
N ARG A 74 11.84 -2.35 9.22
CA ARG A 74 12.20 -0.92 9.13
C ARG A 74 12.23 -0.41 7.71
N ASP A 75 11.59 -1.13 6.78
CA ASP A 75 12.00 -1.13 5.37
C ASP A 75 11.01 -0.40 4.45
N PRO A 76 10.72 0.92 4.59
CA PRO A 76 9.76 1.56 3.71
C PRO A 76 10.16 1.43 2.24
N ILE A 77 9.13 1.34 1.41
CA ILE A 77 9.21 1.33 -0.04
C ILE A 77 9.19 2.78 -0.51
N VAL A 78 10.07 3.13 -1.45
CA VAL A 78 10.15 4.46 -2.05
C VAL A 78 9.95 4.31 -3.55
N SER A 79 8.89 4.91 -4.07
CA SER A 79 8.58 4.94 -5.50
C SER A 79 8.78 6.35 -6.03
N ALA A 80 9.63 6.50 -7.04
CA ALA A 80 9.90 7.76 -7.72
C ALA A 80 9.53 7.63 -9.19
N GLY A 81 8.76 8.59 -9.70
CA GLY A 81 8.28 8.59 -11.06
C GLY A 81 7.05 9.47 -11.23
N THR A 82 6.74 9.81 -12.48
CA THR A 82 5.59 10.66 -12.86
C THR A 82 5.44 11.90 -11.97
N GLU A 83 6.56 12.64 -11.80
CA GLU A 83 6.66 13.87 -11.01
C GLU A 83 6.33 13.74 -9.51
N ARG A 84 6.27 12.52 -8.99
CA ARG A 84 5.89 12.24 -7.59
C ARG A 84 6.89 11.31 -6.93
N ILE A 85 6.95 11.44 -5.61
CA ILE A 85 7.63 10.48 -4.75
C ILE A 85 6.62 9.94 -3.75
N ARG A 86 6.58 8.62 -3.59
CA ARG A 86 5.72 7.95 -2.61
C ARG A 86 6.56 7.13 -1.67
N PHE A 87 6.25 7.23 -0.39
CA PHE A 87 6.80 6.35 0.64
C PHE A 87 5.69 5.47 1.19
N GLU A 88 5.88 4.16 1.21
CA GLU A 88 4.92 3.20 1.73
C GLU A 88 5.56 2.35 2.83
N GLY A 89 4.79 1.94 3.83
CA GLY A 89 5.27 1.05 4.87
C GLY A 89 4.16 0.31 5.59
N PHE A 90 4.51 -0.79 6.26
CA PHE A 90 3.62 -1.50 7.17
C PHE A 90 4.24 -1.62 8.55
N SER A 91 3.39 -1.61 9.58
CA SER A 91 3.80 -2.12 10.88
C SER A 91 4.23 -3.58 10.79
N SER A 92 5.07 -4.02 11.74
CA SER A 92 5.61 -5.38 11.76
C SER A 92 4.51 -6.45 11.83
N CYS A 93 3.38 -6.16 12.48
CA CYS A 93 2.19 -7.03 12.48
C CYS A 93 1.29 -6.90 11.22
N ASN A 94 1.59 -5.98 10.31
CA ASN A 94 0.78 -5.64 9.12
C ASN A 94 -0.63 -5.13 9.46
N GLY A 95 -0.84 -4.66 10.69
CA GLY A 95 -2.12 -4.10 11.14
C GLY A 95 -2.29 -2.61 10.83
N VAL A 96 -1.21 -1.93 10.42
CA VAL A 96 -1.24 -0.54 9.99
C VAL A 96 -0.42 -0.42 8.72
N TYR A 97 -1.02 0.15 7.68
CA TYR A 97 -0.34 0.58 6.47
C TYR A 97 -0.20 2.10 6.50
N VAL A 98 0.95 2.63 6.07
CA VAL A 98 1.20 4.07 5.96
C VAL A 98 1.67 4.39 4.56
N ARG A 99 1.22 5.52 4.03
CA ARG A 99 1.67 6.08 2.75
C ARG A 99 1.86 7.59 2.88
N LEU A 100 2.97 8.11 2.38
CA LEU A 100 3.18 9.53 2.14
C LEU A 100 3.21 9.76 0.63
N ASP A 101 2.28 10.57 0.14
CA ASP A 101 2.31 11.10 -1.23
C ASP A 101 2.95 12.49 -1.22
N MET A 102 4.08 12.62 -1.91
CA MET A 102 4.75 13.89 -2.16
C MET A 102 4.33 14.38 -3.56
N LYS A 103 3.50 15.43 -3.60
CA LYS A 103 3.01 16.05 -4.86
C LYS A 103 4.17 16.78 -5.56
N PRO A 104 4.07 17.10 -6.87
CA PRO A 104 5.15 17.77 -7.60
C PRO A 104 5.68 19.03 -6.90
N GLU A 105 4.82 19.79 -6.22
CA GLU A 105 5.17 21.04 -5.56
C GLU A 105 5.99 20.85 -4.26
N SER A 106 6.07 19.62 -3.73
CA SER A 106 6.82 19.27 -2.52
C SER A 106 8.31 19.06 -2.77
N ILE A 107 8.71 18.97 -4.03
CA ILE A 107 10.07 18.68 -4.49
C ILE A 107 10.47 19.64 -5.60
N ASP A 108 11.75 19.97 -5.65
CA ASP A 108 12.35 20.79 -6.71
C ASP A 108 13.59 20.06 -7.21
N GLY A 109 13.48 19.40 -8.35
CA GLY A 109 14.53 18.57 -8.93
C GLY A 109 14.07 17.77 -10.14
N GLU A 110 14.89 16.79 -10.53
CA GLU A 110 14.72 16.06 -11.78
C GLU A 110 14.46 14.57 -11.54
N PHE A 111 13.52 14.01 -12.31
CA PHE A 111 13.30 12.58 -12.42
C PHE A 111 14.07 12.03 -13.61
N LEU A 112 15.16 11.33 -13.33
CA LEU A 112 16.05 10.76 -14.35
C LEU A 112 15.54 9.41 -14.86
N ALA A 113 14.79 8.69 -14.02
CA ALA A 113 14.15 7.42 -14.35
C ALA A 113 12.96 7.15 -13.41
N ASN A 114 12.08 6.24 -13.81
CA ASN A 114 11.01 5.74 -12.95
C ASN A 114 11.46 4.46 -12.26
N GLY A 115 11.09 4.28 -10.99
CA GLY A 115 11.37 3.04 -10.29
C GLY A 115 10.93 3.01 -8.84
N THR A 116 11.22 1.89 -8.20
CA THR A 116 10.93 1.63 -6.79
C THR A 116 12.15 1.01 -6.11
N THR A 117 12.47 1.50 -4.92
CA THR A 117 13.48 0.93 -4.01
C THR A 117 12.86 0.69 -2.63
N ASN A 118 13.57 0.01 -1.74
CA ASN A 118 13.14 -0.21 -0.37
C ASN A 118 14.37 -0.22 0.54
N VAL A 119 14.34 0.57 1.61
CA VAL A 119 15.53 0.90 2.42
C VAL A 119 15.21 0.83 3.91
N ASP A 120 16.19 0.55 4.77
CA ASP A 120 15.99 0.52 6.23
C ASP A 120 16.06 1.94 6.81
N PHE A 121 14.97 2.44 7.41
CA PHE A 121 15.00 3.68 8.18
C PHE A 121 15.57 3.41 9.59
N ASN A 122 16.89 3.33 9.68
CA ASN A 122 17.66 3.03 10.89
C ASN A 122 17.79 4.24 11.86
N GLU A 123 18.55 4.09 12.96
CA GLU A 123 18.76 5.16 13.95
C GLU A 123 19.47 6.40 13.39
N PRO A 124 20.59 6.29 12.63
CA PRO A 124 21.18 7.42 11.90
C PRO A 124 20.18 8.24 11.08
N MET A 125 19.34 7.58 10.28
CA MET A 125 18.28 8.26 9.52
C MET A 125 17.33 9.01 10.46
N LEU A 126 16.79 8.34 11.48
CA LEU A 126 15.88 8.98 12.44
C LEU A 126 16.47 10.21 13.13
N ASN A 127 17.74 10.14 13.53
CA ASN A 127 18.44 11.26 14.15
C ASN A 127 18.58 12.44 13.18
N ALA A 128 18.93 12.16 11.92
CA ALA A 128 18.99 13.19 10.88
C ALA A 128 17.62 13.83 10.65
N LEU A 129 16.56 13.03 10.49
CA LEU A 129 15.19 13.53 10.32
C LEU A 129 14.73 14.43 11.47
N ASN A 130 15.03 14.04 12.72
CA ASN A 130 14.66 14.82 13.89
C ASN A 130 15.43 16.14 14.02
N SER A 131 16.59 16.24 13.36
CA SER A 131 17.44 17.45 13.37
C SER A 131 17.05 18.50 12.33
N ILE A 132 16.23 18.14 11.33
CA ILE A 132 15.82 19.03 10.24
C ILE A 132 14.97 20.19 10.75
N GLN A 133 15.36 21.41 10.39
CA GLN A 133 14.65 22.65 10.74
C GLN A 133 13.80 23.18 9.58
N LYS A 134 12.86 24.09 9.87
CA LYS A 134 11.90 24.66 8.89
C LYS A 134 12.54 25.28 7.64
N ASN A 135 13.69 25.95 7.81
CA ASN A 135 14.34 26.70 6.74
C ASN A 135 15.66 26.03 6.28
N GLU A 136 15.85 24.76 6.59
CA GLU A 136 17.05 24.01 6.21
C GLU A 136 16.93 23.50 4.77
N LYS A 137 17.99 23.65 3.97
CA LYS A 137 18.03 23.04 2.64
C LYS A 137 18.32 21.55 2.76
N VAL A 138 17.41 20.72 2.28
CA VAL A 138 17.55 19.27 2.29
C VAL A 138 17.50 18.77 0.86
N THR A 139 18.55 18.08 0.43
CA THR A 139 18.62 17.37 -0.84
C THR A 139 18.22 15.92 -0.63
N LEU A 140 17.35 15.42 -1.51
CA LEU A 140 16.91 14.03 -1.58
C LEU A 140 17.43 13.42 -2.87
N ALA A 141 18.05 12.24 -2.74
CA ALA A 141 18.36 11.37 -3.87
C ALA A 141 17.66 10.02 -3.67
N VAL A 142 16.98 9.53 -4.69
CA VAL A 142 16.36 8.21 -4.69
C VAL A 142 16.97 7.42 -5.84
N GLY A 143 17.72 6.37 -5.52
CA GLY A 143 18.33 5.47 -6.50
C GLY A 143 17.78 4.05 -6.42
N GLN A 144 18.19 3.22 -7.38
CA GLN A 144 17.80 1.81 -7.38
C GLN A 144 18.36 1.01 -6.20
N GLN A 145 19.51 1.41 -5.63
CA GLN A 145 20.21 0.69 -4.56
C GLN A 145 20.25 1.44 -3.23
N ASP A 146 19.85 2.72 -3.19
CA ASP A 146 19.93 3.53 -2.00
C ASP A 146 18.99 4.75 -2.03
N VAL A 147 18.79 5.34 -0.86
CA VAL A 147 18.13 6.64 -0.66
C VAL A 147 19.06 7.52 0.15
N GLN A 148 19.28 8.76 -0.29
CA GLN A 148 20.17 9.71 0.39
C GLN A 148 19.39 10.93 0.84
N VAL A 149 19.64 11.33 2.10
CA VAL A 149 19.19 12.59 2.67
C VAL A 149 20.42 13.40 3.01
N ILE A 150 20.57 14.55 2.38
CA ILE A 150 21.75 15.40 2.47
C ILE A 150 21.31 16.76 3.01
N THR A 151 21.94 17.19 4.09
CA THR A 151 21.83 18.56 4.63
C THR A 151 23.22 19.17 4.74
N ALA A 152 23.30 20.44 5.16
CA ALA A 152 24.59 21.09 5.41
C ALA A 152 25.43 20.38 6.50
N LYS A 153 24.79 19.62 7.39
CA LYS A 153 25.42 18.99 8.57
C LYS A 153 25.72 17.52 8.38
N ALA A 154 24.96 16.83 7.53
CA ALA A 154 25.04 15.38 7.41
C ALA A 154 24.66 14.90 6.02
N LYS A 155 25.28 13.80 5.60
CA LYS A 155 24.86 12.98 4.47
C LYS A 155 24.55 11.59 5.00
N ILE A 156 23.28 11.20 4.98
CA ILE A 156 22.83 9.85 5.35
C ILE A 156 22.48 9.10 4.08
N THR A 157 22.85 7.82 4.02
CA THR A 157 22.58 6.94 2.89
C THR A 157 22.05 5.63 3.42
N GLU A 158 20.79 5.34 3.09
CA GLU A 158 20.16 4.06 3.41
C GLU A 158 20.22 3.14 2.22
N LYS A 159 20.77 1.95 2.42
CA LYS A 159 20.95 0.95 1.36
C LYS A 159 19.69 0.14 1.17
N LYS A 160 19.54 -0.39 -0.03
CA LYS A 160 18.46 -1.30 -0.38
C LYS A 160 18.53 -2.56 0.46
N VAL A 161 17.39 -2.94 1.00
CA VAL A 161 17.20 -4.14 1.80
C VAL A 161 16.29 -5.13 1.08
N THR A 162 16.05 -6.30 1.66
CA THR A 162 15.08 -7.25 1.11
C THR A 162 13.69 -6.94 1.66
N LEU A 163 12.69 -6.87 0.79
CA LEU A 163 11.33 -6.62 1.23
C LEU A 163 10.75 -7.88 1.91
N PRO A 164 10.22 -7.78 3.15
CA PRO A 164 9.66 -8.93 3.85
C PRO A 164 8.45 -9.53 3.13
N MET A 165 8.38 -10.86 3.09
CA MET A 165 7.26 -11.58 2.44
C MET A 165 5.88 -11.17 2.98
N ARG A 166 5.80 -10.81 4.27
CA ARG A 166 4.57 -10.34 4.91
C ARG A 166 4.07 -9.04 4.28
N TRP A 167 4.97 -8.09 3.99
CA TRP A 167 4.61 -6.82 3.36
C TRP A 167 4.09 -7.03 1.95
N ILE A 168 4.69 -7.94 1.18
CA ILE A 168 4.19 -8.29 -0.16
C ILE A 168 2.72 -8.76 -0.07
N LYS A 169 2.39 -9.64 0.88
CA LYS A 169 0.99 -10.05 1.14
C LYS A 169 0.10 -8.90 1.62
N GLY A 170 0.67 -7.97 2.40
CA GLY A 170 -0.02 -6.77 2.84
C GLY A 170 -0.41 -5.86 1.67
N LEU A 171 0.53 -5.60 0.75
CA LEU A 171 0.31 -4.78 -0.45
C LEU A 171 -0.76 -5.35 -1.36
N THR A 172 -0.82 -6.69 -1.47
CA THR A 172 -1.89 -7.40 -2.16
C THR A 172 -3.27 -7.05 -1.61
N SER A 173 -3.41 -7.07 -0.29
CA SER A 173 -4.74 -7.01 0.33
C SER A 173 -5.19 -5.59 0.63
N VAL A 174 -4.27 -4.71 1.08
CA VAL A 174 -4.61 -3.38 1.59
C VAL A 174 -5.35 -2.53 0.55
N GLN A 175 -4.95 -2.64 -0.72
CA GLN A 175 -5.50 -1.81 -1.78
C GLN A 175 -6.97 -2.14 -2.09
N LEU A 176 -7.40 -3.39 -1.86
CA LEU A 176 -8.81 -3.80 -1.93
C LEU A 176 -9.65 -3.30 -0.76
N TYR A 177 -9.04 -3.06 0.40
CA TYR A 177 -9.71 -2.39 1.50
C TYR A 177 -9.86 -0.90 1.20
N LEU A 178 -8.80 -0.27 0.69
CA LEU A 178 -8.82 1.14 0.32
C LEU A 178 -9.85 1.43 -0.80
N ALA A 179 -9.94 0.60 -1.83
CA ALA A 179 -10.90 0.79 -2.92
C ALA A 179 -12.37 0.68 -2.48
N ASP A 180 -12.64 -0.03 -1.38
CA ASP A 180 -13.97 -0.26 -0.79
C ASP A 180 -14.31 0.75 0.33
N MET A 181 -13.48 1.77 0.52
CA MET A 181 -13.66 2.76 1.57
C MET A 181 -14.38 4.02 1.06
N ASP A 182 -15.30 4.52 1.89
CA ASP A 182 -15.98 5.79 1.66
C ASP A 182 -15.63 6.83 2.73
N LEU A 183 -15.60 8.10 2.32
CA LEU A 183 -15.39 9.23 3.22
C LEU A 183 -16.56 9.33 4.21
N LYS A 184 -16.24 9.38 5.51
CA LYS A 184 -17.22 9.54 6.59
C LYS A 184 -17.11 10.89 7.26
N PHE A 185 -15.89 11.35 7.55
CA PHE A 185 -15.68 12.62 8.23
C PHE A 185 -14.55 13.44 7.62
N GLU A 186 -14.76 14.75 7.59
CA GLU A 186 -13.72 15.77 7.39
C GLU A 186 -13.59 16.59 8.67
N LEU A 187 -12.36 16.73 9.15
CA LEU A 187 -12.03 17.51 10.34
C LEU A 187 -10.98 18.56 9.97
N ASN A 188 -11.21 19.79 10.42
CA ASN A 188 -10.18 20.82 10.39
C ASN A 188 -9.15 20.61 11.51
N LYS A 189 -8.03 21.32 11.43
CA LYS A 189 -6.95 21.30 12.43
C LYS A 189 -7.42 21.38 13.90
N ILE A 190 -8.35 22.27 14.23
CA ILE A 190 -8.82 22.47 15.61
C ILE A 190 -9.59 21.23 16.09
N GLN A 191 -10.51 20.73 15.25
CA GLN A 191 -11.30 19.53 15.54
C GLN A 191 -10.39 18.29 15.66
N THR A 192 -9.37 18.17 14.82
CA THR A 192 -8.36 17.10 14.89
C THR A 192 -7.65 17.10 16.23
N ILE A 193 -7.11 18.26 16.65
CA ILE A 193 -6.40 18.38 17.93
C ILE A 193 -7.33 18.03 19.09
N GLN A 194 -8.57 18.56 19.09
CA GLN A 194 -9.56 18.28 20.13
C GLN A 194 -9.94 16.80 20.21
N LEU A 195 -10.16 16.13 19.07
CA LEU A 195 -10.46 14.71 19.03
C LEU A 195 -9.31 13.90 19.65
N PHE A 196 -8.08 14.11 19.19
CA PHE A 196 -6.92 13.34 19.65
C PHE A 196 -6.51 13.64 21.11
N GLN A 197 -6.85 14.82 21.65
CA GLN A 197 -6.70 15.08 23.09
C GLN A 197 -7.57 14.16 23.95
N THR A 198 -8.71 13.68 23.42
CA THR A 198 -9.59 12.72 24.11
C THR A 198 -9.18 11.25 23.90
N LEU A 199 -8.10 11.00 23.16
CA LEU A 199 -7.60 9.65 22.89
C LEU A 199 -7.18 8.97 24.21
N PRO A 200 -7.75 7.79 24.54
CA PRO A 200 -7.42 7.10 25.78
C PRO A 200 -5.90 6.85 25.97
N LYS A 201 -5.46 6.87 27.23
CA LYS A 201 -4.07 6.55 27.60
C LYS A 201 -3.85 5.04 27.68
N GLY A 202 -2.80 4.56 27.01
CA GLY A 202 -2.41 3.14 27.01
C GLY A 202 -3.18 2.28 26.01
N ALA A 203 -2.93 0.96 26.05
CA ALA A 203 -3.62 -0.01 25.23
C ALA A 203 -4.96 -0.39 25.87
N VAL A 204 -6.05 0.19 25.36
CA VAL A 204 -7.40 -0.11 25.82
C VAL A 204 -7.97 -1.30 25.05
N LYS A 205 -8.66 -2.20 25.76
CA LYS A 205 -9.38 -3.34 25.18
C LYS A 205 -10.75 -2.90 24.67
N GLY A 206 -11.23 -3.53 23.61
CA GLY A 206 -12.54 -3.26 23.01
C GLY A 206 -12.50 -2.30 21.83
N ASP A 207 -13.65 -2.21 21.17
CA ASP A 207 -13.84 -1.34 20.01
C ASP A 207 -14.15 0.07 20.47
N PHE A 208 -13.55 1.03 19.76
CA PHE A 208 -13.91 2.43 19.88
C PHE A 208 -14.49 2.90 18.57
N PHE A 209 -15.29 3.95 18.65
CA PHE A 209 -15.94 4.56 17.51
C PHE A 209 -15.69 6.05 17.51
N ILE A 210 -15.38 6.60 16.33
CA ILE A 210 -15.35 8.05 16.12
C ILE A 210 -16.77 8.47 15.82
N THR A 211 -17.30 9.39 16.62
CA THR A 211 -18.67 9.90 16.49
C THR A 211 -18.66 11.43 16.43
N LYS A 212 -19.66 11.99 15.77
CA LYS A 212 -19.91 13.44 15.74
C LYS A 212 -21.21 13.74 16.48
N ARG A 213 -21.13 14.46 17.61
CA ARG A 213 -22.29 14.87 18.41
C ARG A 213 -22.27 16.37 18.65
N ALA A 214 -23.37 17.05 18.32
CA ALA A 214 -23.50 18.51 18.46
C ALA A 214 -22.30 19.29 17.87
N GLY A 215 -21.82 18.86 16.68
CA GLY A 215 -20.69 19.47 15.99
C GLY A 215 -19.30 19.11 16.51
N LYS A 216 -19.19 18.32 17.59
CA LYS A 216 -17.91 17.89 18.17
C LYS A 216 -17.62 16.42 17.86
N PHE A 217 -16.36 16.13 17.54
CA PHE A 217 -15.88 14.77 17.35
C PHE A 217 -15.36 14.19 18.66
N MET A 218 -15.69 12.93 18.94
CA MET A 218 -15.23 12.24 20.14
C MET A 218 -15.09 10.73 19.92
N PHE A 219 -14.26 10.10 20.74
CA PHE A 219 -14.18 8.65 20.85
C PHE A 219 -15.26 8.13 21.81
N SER A 220 -15.99 7.11 21.38
CA SER A 220 -17.06 6.44 22.12
C SER A 220 -16.82 4.93 22.14
N THR A 221 -17.22 4.24 23.19
CA THR A 221 -17.30 2.76 23.22
C THR A 221 -18.65 2.24 22.73
N LEU A 222 -19.63 3.12 22.56
CA LEU A 222 -20.95 2.80 22.04
C LEU A 222 -20.99 2.99 20.53
N MET A 223 -21.48 1.97 19.83
CA MET A 223 -21.76 2.01 18.40
C MET A 223 -23.01 2.87 18.12
N THR A 224 -22.91 3.77 17.15
CA THR A 224 -24.04 4.49 16.56
C THR A 224 -24.03 4.32 15.04
N THR A 225 -25.15 4.62 14.37
CA THR A 225 -25.32 4.37 12.93
C THR A 225 -24.24 5.01 12.07
N ASP A 226 -23.87 6.25 12.39
CA ASP A 226 -22.89 7.06 11.65
C ASP A 226 -21.48 7.01 12.25
N ALA A 227 -21.23 6.10 13.20
CA ALA A 227 -19.93 6.01 13.85
C ALA A 227 -18.93 5.21 13.01
N VAL A 228 -17.66 5.66 12.99
CA VAL A 228 -16.56 4.93 12.35
C VAL A 228 -15.86 4.05 13.36
N ARG A 229 -15.82 2.74 13.12
CA ARG A 229 -15.18 1.77 14.02
C ARG A 229 -13.65 1.84 13.92
N ILE A 230 -13.00 1.88 15.08
CA ILE A 230 -11.55 1.78 15.26
C ILE A 230 -11.23 0.60 16.20
N GLY A 231 -10.77 -0.51 15.63
CA GLY A 231 -10.18 -1.57 16.44
C GLY A 231 -8.84 -1.12 17.04
N GLY A 232 -8.56 -1.38 18.32
CA GLY A 232 -7.27 -1.02 18.93
C GLY A 232 -6.92 0.47 18.79
N ILE A 233 -7.73 1.33 19.40
CA ILE A 233 -7.65 2.80 19.31
C ILE A 233 -6.25 3.40 19.57
N HIS A 234 -5.43 2.73 20.40
CA HIS A 234 -4.06 3.16 20.71
C HIS A 234 -3.14 3.23 19.48
N ARG A 235 -3.47 2.54 18.38
CA ARG A 235 -2.76 2.62 17.09
C ARG A 235 -2.78 4.03 16.50
N LEU A 236 -3.80 4.83 16.79
CA LEU A 236 -3.92 6.21 16.30
C LEU A 236 -2.79 7.12 16.81
N ARG A 237 -2.12 6.76 17.92
CA ARG A 237 -0.96 7.51 18.45
C ARG A 237 0.24 7.54 17.50
N LEU A 238 0.24 6.72 16.45
CA LEU A 238 1.22 6.83 15.37
C LEU A 238 1.17 8.23 14.73
N LEU A 239 0.02 8.90 14.74
CA LEU A 239 -0.18 10.23 14.14
C LEU A 239 0.27 11.39 15.03
N ASP A 240 0.54 11.19 16.32
CA ASP A 240 0.80 12.29 17.30
C ASP A 240 1.83 13.31 16.79
N GLY A 241 2.86 12.87 16.06
CA GLY A 241 3.94 13.71 15.56
C GLY A 241 3.55 14.67 14.42
N VAL A 242 2.40 14.46 13.78
CA VAL A 242 1.94 15.24 12.61
C VAL A 242 0.63 15.98 12.83
N LEU A 243 -0.12 15.69 13.91
CA LEU A 243 -1.43 16.32 14.17
C LEU A 243 -1.36 17.86 14.18
N ALA A 244 -0.34 18.43 14.84
CA ALA A 244 -0.19 19.87 14.99
C ALA A 244 0.16 20.61 13.69
N ILE A 245 0.68 19.89 12.69
CA ILE A 245 1.04 20.45 11.39
C ILE A 245 0.02 20.10 10.30
N SER A 246 -0.89 19.14 10.55
CA SER A 246 -1.98 18.83 9.63
C SER A 246 -2.95 20.00 9.49
N GLU A 247 -3.37 20.27 8.26
CA GLU A 247 -4.35 21.31 7.93
C GLU A 247 -5.77 20.75 8.08
N LYS A 248 -5.97 19.55 7.54
CA LYS A 248 -7.21 18.78 7.59
C LYS A 248 -6.89 17.30 7.76
N ILE A 249 -7.84 16.57 8.31
CA ILE A 249 -7.86 15.11 8.22
C ILE A 249 -9.18 14.62 7.65
N PHE A 250 -9.10 13.53 6.89
CA PHE A 250 -10.23 12.82 6.32
C PHE A 250 -10.27 11.42 6.88
N ILE A 251 -11.45 10.96 7.30
CA ILE A 251 -11.66 9.64 7.89
C ILE A 251 -12.55 8.84 6.96
N TYR A 252 -12.04 7.69 6.57
CA TYR A 252 -12.67 6.73 5.66
C TYR A 252 -12.99 5.43 6.39
N GLU A 253 -14.03 4.73 5.95
CA GLU A 253 -14.45 3.44 6.49
C GLU A 253 -14.86 2.49 5.35
N SER A 254 -14.50 1.21 5.47
CA SER A 254 -14.91 0.18 4.52
C SER A 254 -16.39 -0.15 4.65
N THR A 255 -16.99 -0.68 3.58
CA THR A 255 -18.42 -1.07 3.55
C THR A 255 -18.81 -2.03 4.66
N ASP A 256 -17.92 -2.95 5.04
CA ASP A 256 -18.11 -3.92 6.13
C ASP A 256 -17.95 -3.33 7.55
N LYS A 257 -17.63 -2.04 7.66
CA LYS A 257 -17.33 -1.30 8.90
C LYS A 257 -16.24 -1.92 9.75
N GLN A 258 -15.34 -2.71 9.16
CA GLN A 258 -14.24 -3.35 9.88
C GLN A 258 -12.97 -2.52 9.82
N THR A 259 -12.66 -1.91 8.68
CA THR A 259 -11.42 -1.16 8.46
C THR A 259 -11.68 0.32 8.28
N CYS A 260 -10.70 1.13 8.68
CA CYS A 260 -10.75 2.58 8.50
C CYS A 260 -9.42 3.10 8.00
N ALA A 261 -9.45 4.28 7.41
CA ALA A 261 -8.24 5.02 7.08
C ALA A 261 -8.35 6.49 7.51
N ILE A 262 -7.21 7.08 7.83
CA ILE A 262 -7.08 8.51 8.13
C ILE A 262 -6.09 9.10 7.13
N VAL A 263 -6.50 10.14 6.41
CA VAL A 263 -5.63 10.92 5.52
C VAL A 263 -5.39 12.29 6.16
N CYS A 264 -4.13 12.64 6.40
CA CYS A 264 -3.71 13.96 6.86
C CYS A 264 -3.18 14.80 5.68
N GLU A 265 -3.74 15.99 5.50
CA GLU A 265 -3.34 16.95 4.45
C GLU A 265 -2.34 17.98 5.00
N PHE A 266 -1.29 18.26 4.23
CA PHE A 266 -0.28 19.28 4.53
C PHE A 266 -0.03 20.21 3.31
N GLY A 267 -1.06 20.43 2.49
CA GLY A 267 -0.98 21.21 1.25
C GLY A 267 -0.25 20.47 0.12
N LYS A 268 1.08 20.39 0.20
CA LYS A 268 1.95 19.77 -0.83
C LYS A 268 2.14 18.27 -0.65
N MET A 269 1.68 17.72 0.47
CA MET A 269 1.87 16.33 0.85
C MET A 269 0.61 15.77 1.52
N GLN A 270 0.43 14.46 1.41
CA GLN A 270 -0.65 13.71 2.05
C GLN A 270 -0.08 12.48 2.75
N LEU A 271 -0.36 12.34 4.05
CA LEU A 271 -0.01 11.13 4.81
C LEU A 271 -1.28 10.34 5.09
N MET A 272 -1.37 9.14 4.56
CA MET A 272 -2.48 8.21 4.81
C MET A 272 -2.04 7.07 5.73
N MET A 273 -2.91 6.72 6.68
CA MET A 273 -2.79 5.48 7.46
C MET A 273 -4.07 4.67 7.34
N ALA A 274 -3.94 3.40 6.95
CA ALA A 274 -5.04 2.44 6.97
C ALA A 274 -4.85 1.46 8.13
N PHE A 275 -5.95 1.18 8.83
CA PHE A 275 -5.98 0.33 10.01
C PHE A 275 -6.78 -0.93 9.71
N SER A 276 -6.15 -2.08 9.92
CA SER A 276 -6.81 -3.38 9.85
C SER A 276 -7.92 -3.49 10.91
N PRO A 277 -8.78 -4.52 10.87
CA PRO A 277 -9.93 -4.57 11.76
C PRO A 277 -9.62 -4.51 13.25
N ASP A 278 -8.50 -5.09 13.69
CA ASP A 278 -8.09 -5.17 15.09
C ASP A 278 -6.57 -5.16 15.22
N ALA A 279 -6.04 -4.87 16.42
CA ALA A 279 -4.59 -4.82 16.68
C ALA A 279 -3.85 -6.14 16.40
N TYR A 280 -4.53 -7.28 16.58
CA TYR A 280 -4.00 -8.62 16.35
C TYR A 280 -4.30 -9.18 14.94
N ARG A 281 -5.01 -8.41 14.10
CA ARG A 281 -5.32 -8.75 12.71
C ARG A 281 -4.48 -7.88 11.78
N GLY A 282 -3.93 -8.45 10.72
CA GLY A 282 -3.10 -7.72 9.76
C GLY A 282 -3.57 -7.96 8.34
N PHE A 283 -3.40 -6.97 7.46
CA PHE A 283 -3.86 -7.02 6.07
C PHE A 283 -3.35 -8.25 5.32
N SER A 284 -2.14 -8.73 5.63
CA SER A 284 -1.54 -9.92 5.03
C SER A 284 -2.30 -11.24 5.23
N GLY A 285 -3.28 -11.29 6.15
CA GLY A 285 -3.98 -12.52 6.54
C GLY A 285 -5.48 -12.55 6.25
N GLU A 286 -6.06 -11.48 5.73
CA GLU A 286 -7.52 -11.32 5.65
C GLU A 286 -8.15 -11.89 4.38
N GLY A 287 -7.36 -12.21 3.34
CA GLY A 287 -7.82 -13.02 2.20
C GLY A 287 -8.89 -12.41 1.30
N LYS A 288 -9.19 -11.10 1.42
CA LYS A 288 -10.13 -10.38 0.53
C LYS A 288 -9.76 -10.53 -0.95
N ALA A 289 -8.47 -10.63 -1.25
CA ALA A 289 -7.98 -10.83 -2.62
C ALA A 289 -8.29 -12.21 -3.23
N LEU A 290 -8.62 -13.24 -2.44
CA LEU A 290 -8.71 -14.61 -2.95
C LEU A 290 -9.87 -14.82 -3.92
N GLU A 291 -10.97 -14.11 -3.71
CA GLU A 291 -12.17 -14.24 -4.55
C GLU A 291 -11.92 -13.70 -5.95
N GLN A 292 -11.19 -12.59 -6.09
CA GLN A 292 -10.84 -12.03 -7.40
C GLN A 292 -9.73 -12.82 -8.12
N MET A 293 -9.14 -13.82 -7.47
CA MET A 293 -8.08 -14.68 -8.03
C MET A 293 -8.60 -16.03 -8.54
N THR A 294 -9.93 -16.23 -8.59
CA THR A 294 -10.55 -17.46 -9.11
C THR A 294 -10.49 -17.54 -10.64
N GLU A 295 -10.46 -16.41 -11.32
CA GLU A 295 -10.50 -16.34 -12.78
C GLU A 295 -9.07 -16.31 -13.35
N ASN A 296 -8.81 -17.16 -14.36
CA ASN A 296 -7.50 -17.28 -14.98
C ASN A 296 -7.33 -16.23 -16.08
N VAL A 297 -6.64 -15.13 -15.79
CA VAL A 297 -6.15 -14.21 -16.83
C VAL A 297 -4.87 -14.79 -17.45
N PRO A 298 -4.73 -14.80 -18.80
CA PRO A 298 -3.47 -15.15 -19.44
C PRO A 298 -2.31 -14.32 -18.89
N VAL A 299 -1.18 -14.97 -18.59
CA VAL A 299 -0.04 -14.30 -17.96
C VAL A 299 0.54 -13.24 -18.90
N GLU A 300 0.42 -13.44 -20.21
CA GLU A 300 0.82 -12.53 -21.28
C GLU A 300 0.11 -11.17 -21.16
N TRP A 301 -1.17 -11.15 -20.77
CA TRP A 301 -1.92 -9.90 -20.61
C TRP A 301 -1.46 -9.14 -19.37
N VAL A 302 -1.14 -9.87 -18.30
CA VAL A 302 -0.54 -9.28 -17.10
C VAL A 302 0.83 -8.67 -17.44
N TYR A 303 1.65 -9.35 -18.25
CA TYR A 303 2.93 -8.80 -18.74
C TYR A 303 2.74 -7.57 -19.64
N GLY A 304 1.75 -7.59 -20.53
CA GLY A 304 1.43 -6.46 -21.40
C GLY A 304 1.00 -5.23 -20.62
N LEU A 305 0.05 -5.36 -19.68
CA LEU A 305 -0.36 -4.24 -18.84
C LEU A 305 0.80 -3.75 -17.94
N ASN A 306 1.62 -4.68 -17.44
CA ASN A 306 2.80 -4.37 -16.65
C ASN A 306 3.89 -3.62 -17.44
N SER A 307 3.98 -3.79 -18.76
CA SER A 307 4.96 -3.07 -19.59
C SER A 307 4.49 -1.68 -20.01
N LEU A 308 3.18 -1.44 -20.00
CA LEU A 308 2.59 -0.13 -20.27
C LEU A 308 2.78 0.85 -19.10
N LEU A 309 2.70 0.36 -17.87
CA LEU A 309 2.68 1.20 -16.67
C LEU A 309 4.08 1.51 -16.12
N LYS A 310 4.33 2.80 -15.85
CA LYS A 310 5.53 3.32 -15.19
C LYS A 310 5.31 3.49 -13.69
N SER A 311 6.40 3.51 -12.91
CA SER A 311 6.32 3.77 -11.46
C SER A 311 5.56 5.08 -11.19
N ASN A 312 4.63 5.03 -10.23
CA ASN A 312 3.72 6.10 -9.82
C ASN A 312 2.61 6.47 -10.81
N GLU A 313 2.58 5.89 -12.01
CA GLU A 313 1.53 6.13 -12.99
C GLU A 313 0.15 5.79 -12.43
N THR A 314 -0.77 6.73 -12.58
CA THR A 314 -2.13 6.63 -12.09
C THR A 314 -3.05 6.23 -13.23
N PHE A 315 -3.96 5.31 -12.97
CA PHE A 315 -4.95 4.93 -13.96
C PHE A 315 -6.30 4.62 -13.31
N ASP A 316 -7.35 4.86 -14.07
CA ASP A 316 -8.69 4.39 -13.79
C ASP A 316 -8.96 3.18 -14.71
N PRO A 317 -9.29 1.99 -14.15
CA PRO A 317 -9.56 0.79 -14.94
C PRO A 317 -10.64 1.02 -16.02
N THR A 318 -11.69 1.78 -15.70
CA THR A 318 -12.79 2.08 -16.62
C THR A 318 -12.31 2.92 -17.80
N LEU A 319 -11.53 3.97 -17.51
CA LEU A 319 -10.99 4.84 -18.58
C LEU A 319 -9.99 4.08 -19.46
N LEU A 320 -9.12 3.27 -18.85
CA LEU A 320 -8.15 2.46 -19.58
C LEU A 320 -8.82 1.41 -20.46
N SER A 321 -9.94 0.85 -19.99
CA SER A 321 -10.79 -0.07 -20.78
C SER A 321 -11.33 0.61 -22.02
N ILE A 322 -11.84 1.84 -21.89
CA ILE A 322 -12.38 2.61 -23.01
C ILE A 322 -11.28 3.01 -24.00
N GLU A 323 -10.12 3.47 -23.50
CA GLU A 323 -9.00 3.94 -24.33
C GLU A 323 -8.40 2.82 -25.19
N HIS A 324 -8.33 1.60 -24.66
CA HIS A 324 -7.71 0.45 -25.31
C HIS A 324 -8.70 -0.59 -25.85
N ASP A 325 -10.01 -0.30 -25.82
CA ASP A 325 -11.08 -1.21 -26.27
C ASP A 325 -11.00 -2.59 -25.60
N ILE A 326 -10.78 -2.59 -24.27
CA ILE A 326 -10.72 -3.79 -23.42
C ILE A 326 -12.07 -3.95 -22.71
N ASP A 327 -12.61 -5.17 -22.70
CA ASP A 327 -13.82 -5.49 -21.94
C ASP A 327 -13.64 -5.16 -20.44
N PHE A 328 -14.66 -4.56 -19.83
CA PHE A 328 -14.60 -4.11 -18.42
C PHE A 328 -14.32 -5.28 -17.46
N GLY A 329 -14.95 -6.44 -17.67
CA GLY A 329 -14.71 -7.61 -16.83
C GLY A 329 -13.26 -8.09 -16.94
N THR A 330 -12.71 -8.08 -18.15
CA THR A 330 -11.30 -8.39 -18.39
C THR A 330 -10.35 -7.41 -17.71
N MET A 331 -10.63 -6.11 -17.75
CA MET A 331 -9.82 -5.10 -17.08
C MET A 331 -9.90 -5.21 -15.55
N ASP A 332 -11.08 -5.52 -15.00
CA ASP A 332 -11.26 -5.77 -13.56
C ASP A 332 -10.43 -6.98 -13.11
N GLN A 333 -10.40 -8.04 -13.90
CA GLN A 333 -9.56 -9.22 -13.65
C GLN A 333 -8.07 -8.89 -13.75
N LEU A 334 -7.64 -8.10 -14.73
CA LEU A 334 -6.25 -7.66 -14.89
C LEU A 334 -5.80 -6.79 -13.72
N THR A 335 -6.63 -5.82 -13.35
CA THR A 335 -6.40 -4.93 -12.20
C THR A 335 -6.32 -5.76 -10.92
N SER A 336 -7.25 -6.68 -10.72
CA SER A 336 -7.24 -7.61 -9.58
C SER A 336 -5.97 -8.45 -9.54
N SER A 337 -5.54 -8.96 -10.69
CA SER A 337 -4.32 -9.76 -10.85
C SER A 337 -3.07 -8.96 -10.50
N LEU A 338 -2.90 -7.75 -11.03
CA LEU A 338 -1.79 -6.85 -10.71
C LEU A 338 -1.80 -6.40 -9.23
N SER A 339 -2.99 -6.22 -8.66
CA SER A 339 -3.10 -5.96 -7.24
C SER A 339 -2.67 -7.15 -6.41
N SER A 340 -3.04 -8.37 -6.85
CA SER A 340 -2.79 -9.60 -6.12
C SER A 340 -1.30 -9.91 -5.91
N ILE A 341 -0.44 -9.38 -6.78
CA ILE A 341 1.02 -9.47 -6.72
C ILE A 341 1.66 -8.27 -6.01
N GLY A 342 0.85 -7.31 -5.55
CA GLY A 342 1.32 -6.11 -4.87
C GLY A 342 1.96 -5.10 -5.83
N LEU A 343 1.54 -5.05 -7.10
CA LEU A 343 1.98 -4.01 -8.04
C LEU A 343 1.05 -2.81 -8.09
N LEU A 344 -0.18 -2.89 -7.59
CA LEU A 344 -1.10 -1.75 -7.54
C LEU A 344 -1.30 -1.22 -6.14
N GLY A 345 -1.18 0.10 -5.97
CA GLY A 345 -1.73 0.85 -4.85
C GLY A 345 -3.02 1.56 -5.24
N TYR A 346 -3.73 2.09 -4.24
CA TYR A 346 -4.99 2.79 -4.44
C TYR A 346 -5.00 4.13 -3.71
N ASP A 347 -5.34 5.22 -4.40
CA ASP A 347 -5.48 6.54 -3.80
C ASP A 347 -6.92 6.80 -3.36
N LEU A 348 -7.15 6.94 -2.05
CA LEU A 348 -8.48 7.19 -1.48
C LEU A 348 -9.06 8.54 -1.91
N MET A 349 -8.24 9.58 -1.96
CA MET A 349 -8.70 10.93 -2.28
C MET A 349 -8.97 11.07 -3.79
N GLY A 350 -8.05 10.54 -4.60
CA GLY A 350 -8.16 10.54 -6.07
C GLY A 350 -9.09 9.46 -6.66
N ARG A 351 -9.44 8.45 -5.85
CA ARG A 351 -10.24 7.27 -6.25
C ARG A 351 -9.70 6.49 -7.45
N HIS A 352 -8.39 6.45 -7.63
CA HIS A 352 -7.72 5.77 -8.75
C HIS A 352 -6.61 4.85 -8.26
N HIS A 353 -6.22 3.89 -9.10
CA HIS A 353 -5.05 3.06 -8.84
C HIS A 353 -3.76 3.82 -9.17
N PHE A 354 -2.65 3.40 -8.59
CA PHE A 354 -1.32 3.78 -9.02
C PHE A 354 -0.41 2.57 -9.08
N TYR A 355 0.54 2.57 -10.02
CA TYR A 355 1.43 1.46 -10.25
C TYR A 355 2.72 1.55 -9.40
N ARG A 356 3.07 0.44 -8.76
CA ARG A 356 4.33 0.21 -8.03
C ARG A 356 5.20 -0.73 -8.86
N GLN A 357 6.40 -0.29 -9.20
CA GLN A 357 7.33 -1.10 -9.99
C GLN A 357 8.17 -2.02 -9.09
N LEU A 358 7.52 -2.94 -8.37
CA LEU A 358 8.22 -3.97 -7.58
C LEU A 358 8.67 -5.13 -8.47
N PRO A 359 9.72 -5.89 -8.09
CA PRO A 359 10.18 -7.02 -8.88
C PRO A 359 9.08 -8.08 -9.07
N PHE A 360 8.62 -8.23 -10.32
CA PHE A 360 7.59 -9.18 -10.73
C PHE A 360 8.15 -10.62 -10.74
N LYS A 361 7.47 -11.55 -10.06
CA LYS A 361 7.75 -12.99 -10.15
C LYS A 361 6.44 -13.78 -10.08
N THR A 362 6.01 -14.38 -11.18
CA THR A 362 4.75 -15.13 -11.29
C THR A 362 4.64 -16.27 -10.27
N GLU A 363 5.75 -16.95 -9.97
CA GLU A 363 5.86 -18.01 -8.95
C GLU A 363 5.47 -17.55 -7.54
N ARG A 364 5.56 -16.23 -7.26
CA ARG A 364 5.15 -15.68 -5.96
C ARG A 364 3.64 -15.73 -5.75
N ILE A 365 2.82 -15.64 -6.81
CA ILE A 365 1.34 -15.60 -6.70
C ILE A 365 0.82 -16.83 -5.92
N LEU A 366 1.28 -18.02 -6.31
CA LEU A 366 0.85 -19.29 -5.71
C LEU A 366 1.47 -19.55 -4.34
N SER A 367 2.70 -19.10 -4.10
CA SER A 367 3.37 -19.27 -2.79
C SER A 367 2.84 -18.29 -1.73
N LEU A 368 2.39 -17.10 -2.15
CA LEU A 368 1.83 -16.09 -1.27
C LEU A 368 0.45 -16.49 -0.72
N ASN A 369 -0.30 -17.30 -1.46
CA ASN A 369 -1.70 -17.64 -1.18
C ASN A 369 -1.91 -19.16 -0.96
N PRO A 370 -1.59 -19.71 0.23
CA PRO A 370 -1.77 -21.15 0.52
C PRO A 370 -3.19 -21.66 0.31
N ARG A 371 -4.21 -20.83 0.55
CA ARG A 371 -5.62 -21.18 0.30
C ARG A 371 -5.89 -21.41 -1.19
N LEU A 372 -5.42 -20.52 -2.05
CA LEU A 372 -5.51 -20.66 -3.51
C LEU A 372 -4.74 -21.88 -4.00
N LYS A 373 -3.51 -22.08 -3.52
CA LYS A 373 -2.70 -23.27 -3.84
C LYS A 373 -3.42 -24.57 -3.45
N ASN A 374 -4.02 -24.61 -2.26
CA ASN A 374 -4.76 -25.78 -1.81
C ASN A 374 -6.09 -25.97 -2.55
N ALA A 375 -6.75 -24.90 -2.98
CA ALA A 375 -7.93 -24.98 -3.84
C ALA A 375 -7.58 -25.57 -5.21
N LYS A 376 -6.52 -25.08 -5.86
CA LYS A 376 -6.03 -25.66 -7.14
C LYS A 376 -5.71 -27.16 -7.01
N LYS A 377 -5.04 -27.57 -5.93
CA LYS A 377 -4.80 -28.99 -5.65
C LYS A 377 -6.08 -29.83 -5.52
N LEU A 378 -7.16 -29.26 -4.98
CA LEU A 378 -8.44 -29.97 -4.90
C LEU A 378 -9.05 -30.17 -6.30
N ILE A 379 -8.86 -29.21 -7.20
CA ILE A 379 -9.29 -29.29 -8.60
C ILE A 379 -8.45 -30.32 -9.35
N ASP A 380 -7.12 -30.23 -9.26
CA ASP A 380 -6.17 -31.11 -9.94
C ASP A 380 -6.33 -32.58 -9.55
N ASN A 381 -6.76 -32.84 -8.30
CA ASN A 381 -7.02 -34.18 -7.78
C ASN A 381 -8.45 -34.68 -8.04
N GLU A 382 -9.30 -33.90 -8.72
CA GLU A 382 -10.74 -34.21 -8.90
C GLU A 382 -11.49 -34.40 -7.57
N ASP A 383 -11.07 -33.71 -6.50
CA ASP A 383 -11.60 -33.83 -5.14
C ASP A 383 -12.87 -32.95 -4.90
N VAL A 384 -13.47 -32.42 -5.98
CA VAL A 384 -14.69 -31.60 -5.97
C VAL A 384 -15.79 -32.33 -6.76
N GLN A 385 -16.89 -32.67 -6.08
CA GLN A 385 -18.03 -33.36 -6.69
C GLN A 385 -19.28 -32.49 -6.60
N ILE A 386 -19.80 -32.02 -7.73
CA ILE A 386 -21.07 -31.29 -7.78
C ILE A 386 -22.23 -32.29 -7.64
N ILE A 387 -23.05 -32.12 -6.60
CA ILE A 387 -24.20 -32.99 -6.32
C ILE A 387 -25.44 -32.45 -7.03
N ARG A 388 -25.65 -31.13 -6.99
CA ARG A 388 -26.85 -30.48 -7.52
C ARG A 388 -26.45 -29.16 -8.17
N ARG A 389 -26.91 -28.93 -9.41
CA ARG A 389 -26.75 -27.68 -10.14
C ARG A 389 -28.11 -27.28 -10.70
N GLU A 390 -28.66 -26.22 -10.15
CA GLU A 390 -29.92 -25.60 -10.56
C GLU A 390 -29.69 -24.10 -10.77
N GLU A 391 -30.65 -23.43 -11.41
CA GLU A 391 -30.55 -21.98 -11.61
C GLU A 391 -30.52 -21.26 -10.25
N GLY A 392 -29.40 -20.59 -9.96
CA GLY A 392 -29.19 -19.89 -8.68
C GLY A 392 -28.91 -20.79 -7.47
N TYR A 393 -28.69 -22.09 -7.65
CA TYR A 393 -28.31 -23.01 -6.56
C TYR A 393 -27.29 -24.06 -7.01
N ILE A 394 -26.14 -24.09 -6.34
CA ILE A 394 -25.11 -25.11 -6.55
C ILE A 394 -24.77 -25.76 -5.21
N GLU A 395 -24.79 -27.08 -5.18
CA GLU A 395 -24.35 -27.88 -4.05
C GLU A 395 -23.25 -28.84 -4.48
N ALA A 396 -22.13 -28.83 -3.76
CA ALA A 396 -21.01 -29.72 -4.00
C ALA A 396 -20.45 -30.29 -2.70
N THR A 397 -19.85 -31.46 -2.82
CA THR A 397 -19.01 -32.06 -1.79
C THR A 397 -17.55 -31.89 -2.16
N VAL A 398 -16.76 -31.33 -1.24
CA VAL A 398 -15.34 -31.08 -1.44
C VAL A 398 -14.54 -31.79 -0.35
N LYS A 399 -13.48 -32.50 -0.73
CA LYS A 399 -12.62 -33.22 0.21
C LYS A 399 -11.89 -32.29 1.17
N GLY A 400 -11.94 -32.63 2.45
CA GLY A 400 -11.18 -32.04 3.54
C GLY A 400 -10.13 -33.01 4.09
N THR A 401 -9.50 -32.64 5.20
CA THR A 401 -8.53 -33.51 5.88
C THR A 401 -9.29 -34.58 6.66
N GLY A 402 -9.49 -35.76 6.06
CA GLY A 402 -10.16 -36.90 6.71
C GLY A 402 -11.69 -36.81 6.77
N VAL A 403 -12.29 -35.74 6.24
CA VAL A 403 -13.74 -35.52 6.16
C VAL A 403 -14.12 -34.91 4.81
N GLN A 404 -15.39 -35.00 4.43
CA GLN A 404 -15.93 -34.28 3.29
C GLN A 404 -16.73 -33.06 3.75
N HIS A 405 -16.55 -31.92 3.09
CA HIS A 405 -17.25 -30.68 3.39
C HIS A 405 -18.31 -30.41 2.34
N LYS A 406 -19.52 -30.07 2.79
CA LYS A 406 -20.59 -29.59 1.92
C LYS A 406 -20.38 -28.10 1.66
N VAL A 407 -20.44 -27.72 0.39
CA VAL A 407 -20.41 -26.34 -0.10
C VAL A 407 -21.73 -26.06 -0.79
N VAL A 408 -22.37 -24.94 -0.44
CA VAL A 408 -23.62 -24.48 -1.03
C VAL A 408 -23.42 -23.05 -1.49
N MET A 409 -23.80 -22.75 -2.74
CA MET A 409 -23.80 -21.41 -3.33
C MET A 409 -25.22 -21.10 -3.78
N ASP A 410 -25.83 -20.07 -3.21
CA ASP A 410 -27.18 -19.62 -3.54
C ASP A 410 -27.31 -18.10 -3.38
N GLN A 411 -28.53 -17.57 -3.54
CA GLN A 411 -28.82 -16.13 -3.39
C GLN A 411 -28.51 -15.57 -1.99
N GLN A 412 -28.39 -16.42 -0.96
CA GLN A 412 -28.00 -16.00 0.40
C GLN A 412 -26.48 -15.96 0.59
N GLY A 413 -25.72 -16.39 -0.42
CA GLY A 413 -24.25 -16.38 -0.45
C GLY A 413 -23.62 -17.76 -0.29
N ASP A 414 -22.29 -17.77 -0.27
CA ASP A 414 -21.52 -19.01 -0.24
C ASP A 414 -21.36 -19.55 1.18
N ARG A 415 -21.69 -20.83 1.38
CA ARG A 415 -21.61 -21.52 2.66
C ARG A 415 -20.79 -22.79 2.57
N CYS A 416 -20.04 -23.09 3.61
CA CYS A 416 -19.24 -24.32 3.70
C CYS A 416 -19.24 -24.88 5.11
N THR A 417 -19.24 -26.20 5.25
CA THR A 417 -19.22 -26.89 6.56
C THR A 417 -17.81 -27.02 7.16
N CYS A 418 -16.79 -26.36 6.60
CA CYS A 418 -15.43 -26.41 7.13
C CYS A 418 -15.21 -25.47 8.32
N GLU A 419 -14.26 -25.82 9.20
CA GLU A 419 -13.93 -25.04 10.40
C GLU A 419 -13.63 -23.56 10.11
N TRP A 420 -12.94 -23.27 8.99
CA TRP A 420 -12.65 -21.89 8.59
C TRP A 420 -13.92 -21.06 8.39
N PHE A 421 -14.90 -21.63 7.69
CA PHE A 421 -16.15 -20.94 7.43
C PHE A 421 -16.98 -20.84 8.71
N THR A 422 -17.02 -21.89 9.52
CA THR A 422 -17.68 -21.87 10.83
C THR A 422 -17.11 -20.79 11.75
N ALA A 423 -15.78 -20.61 11.76
CA ALA A 423 -15.11 -19.64 12.62
C ALA A 423 -15.24 -18.19 12.14
N TYR A 424 -15.26 -17.96 10.82
CA TYR A 424 -15.11 -16.61 10.25
C TYR A 424 -16.26 -16.13 9.39
N GLN A 425 -17.11 -17.02 8.87
CA GLN A 425 -18.30 -16.69 8.08
C GLN A 425 -18.03 -15.64 6.98
N GLY A 426 -16.95 -15.83 6.21
CA GLY A 426 -16.55 -14.92 5.13
C GLY A 426 -15.76 -13.68 5.56
N LYS A 427 -15.77 -13.28 6.85
CA LYS A 427 -15.10 -12.07 7.36
C LYS A 427 -13.56 -12.07 7.23
N ARG A 428 -12.95 -13.23 6.92
CA ARG A 428 -11.51 -13.40 6.67
C ARG A 428 -11.22 -13.99 5.28
N GLY A 429 -12.10 -13.70 4.33
CA GLY A 429 -12.08 -14.25 2.99
C GLY A 429 -12.53 -15.72 2.93
N ILE A 430 -12.85 -16.16 1.72
CA ILE A 430 -13.43 -17.49 1.45
C ILE A 430 -12.46 -18.63 1.81
N CYS A 431 -13.02 -19.80 2.14
CA CYS A 431 -12.24 -21.00 2.42
C CYS A 431 -11.75 -21.66 1.12
N LYS A 432 -10.77 -22.57 1.22
CA LYS A 432 -10.25 -23.29 0.05
C LYS A 432 -11.31 -24.12 -0.70
N HIS A 433 -12.38 -24.56 -0.02
CA HIS A 433 -13.42 -25.41 -0.62
C HIS A 433 -14.42 -24.58 -1.46
N ILE A 434 -14.88 -23.44 -0.92
CA ILE A 434 -15.69 -22.46 -1.68
C ILE A 434 -14.88 -22.00 -2.89
N LEU A 435 -13.61 -21.66 -2.67
CA LEU A 435 -12.70 -21.22 -3.72
C LEU A 435 -12.54 -22.28 -4.83
N ALA A 436 -12.34 -23.56 -4.47
CA ALA A 436 -12.23 -24.65 -5.45
C ALA A 436 -13.51 -24.84 -6.27
N LEU A 437 -14.69 -24.75 -5.64
CA LEU A 437 -15.96 -24.84 -6.35
C LEU A 437 -16.16 -23.65 -7.32
N LYS A 438 -15.84 -22.42 -6.89
CA LYS A 438 -15.94 -21.21 -7.74
C LYS A 438 -15.07 -21.28 -9.00
N MET A 439 -13.95 -21.99 -8.93
CA MET A 439 -13.01 -22.11 -10.06
C MET A 439 -13.42 -23.17 -11.10
N ILE A 440 -14.37 -24.06 -10.77
CA ILE A 440 -14.84 -25.14 -11.66
C ILE A 440 -16.17 -24.79 -12.33
N ILE A 441 -17.00 -23.96 -11.69
CA ILE A 441 -18.32 -23.56 -12.20
C ILE A 441 -18.23 -22.54 -13.33
#